data_AF-A0A832RIQ8-F1
#
_entry.id   AF-A0A832RIQ8-F1
#
_cell.length_a   1.000
_cell.length_b   1.000
_cell.length_c   1.000
_cell.angle_alpha   90.00
_cell.angle_beta   90.00
_cell.angle_gamma   90.00
#
_symmetry.space_group_name_H-M   'P 1'
#
loop_
_entity.id
_entity.type
_entity.pdbx_description
1 polymer ?
#
loop_
_entity_poly.entity_id
_entity_poly.type
_entity_poly.pdbx_seq_one_letter_code
_entity_poly.pdbx_strand_id
1 'polypeptide(L)'
;AIEYLNWNPPDWIVYPGGALGNISSCGKALMELYEWGWIKKIPRIAVINSEGASTLYDLYNGGFDGQKLRWNKGNPDKELIQRYYKHMDDKGIRPKTKATAIQIGKPANIFKGLRALEFTNGIVEKVSDAEMLDGMSIVGLNGFDCEMASGASPAGVRKLVEKEIIKKDDVVVGILTGRQKDSGLPVDYHNNPANRFAIPPRG
;
A
#
# COMPACT_ATOMS: atom_id res chain seq x y z
N ALA A 1 15.06 -7.67 4.94
CA ALA A 1 13.98 -8.65 4.67
C ALA A 1 14.52 -9.89 3.96
N ILE A 2 15.12 -9.77 2.77
CA ILE A 2 15.60 -10.94 2.00
C ILE A 2 16.72 -11.70 2.71
N GLU A 3 17.65 -11.00 3.36
CA GLU A 3 18.69 -11.63 4.20
C GLU A 3 18.11 -12.51 5.32
N TYR A 4 17.06 -12.02 5.99
CA TYR A 4 16.36 -12.75 7.05
C TYR A 4 15.65 -14.01 6.51
N LEU A 5 15.30 -14.01 5.22
CA LEU A 5 14.73 -15.15 4.53
C LEU A 5 15.80 -16.04 3.88
N ASN A 6 17.06 -15.96 4.35
CA ASN A 6 18.20 -16.73 3.82
C ASN A 6 18.37 -16.58 2.30
N TRP A 7 18.21 -15.35 1.80
CA TRP A 7 18.25 -15.04 0.37
C TRP A 7 17.18 -15.73 -0.48
N ASN A 8 16.12 -16.26 0.15
CA ASN A 8 14.92 -16.74 -0.50
C ASN A 8 13.86 -15.62 -0.55
N PRO A 9 13.62 -14.98 -1.70
CA PRO A 9 12.72 -13.84 -1.76
C PRO A 9 11.26 -14.23 -1.47
N PRO A 10 10.48 -13.36 -0.80
CA PRO A 10 9.06 -13.62 -0.55
C PRO A 10 8.28 -13.63 -1.88
N ASP A 11 7.07 -14.19 -1.86
CA ASP A 11 6.11 -14.08 -2.97
C ASP A 11 5.62 -12.64 -3.12
N TRP A 12 5.37 -11.98 -1.98
CA TRP A 12 4.84 -10.62 -1.93
C TRP A 12 5.57 -9.72 -0.95
N ILE A 13 5.70 -8.45 -1.35
CA ILE A 13 6.03 -7.34 -0.46
C ILE A 13 4.89 -6.33 -0.53
N VAL A 14 4.27 -6.04 0.61
CA VAL A 14 3.08 -5.20 0.71
C VAL A 14 3.42 -3.88 1.38
N TYR A 15 3.09 -2.77 0.71
CA TYR A 15 3.43 -1.41 1.14
C TYR A 15 2.19 -0.53 1.28
N PRO A 16 2.14 0.35 2.29
CA PRO A 16 1.25 1.51 2.27
C PRO A 16 1.59 2.45 1.10
N GLY A 17 0.57 2.86 0.36
CA GLY A 17 0.69 3.67 -0.85
C GLY A 17 0.45 5.17 -0.61
N GLY A 18 1.53 5.93 -0.44
CA GLY A 18 1.51 7.41 -0.37
C GLY A 18 2.28 8.07 -1.51
N ALA A 19 3.45 8.66 -1.22
CA ALA A 19 4.29 9.36 -2.19
C ALA A 19 5.03 8.43 -3.18
N LEU A 20 4.98 7.12 -2.93
CA LEU A 20 5.59 6.04 -3.72
C LEU A 20 7.13 5.98 -3.69
N GLY A 21 7.78 6.70 -2.78
CA GLY A 21 9.25 6.64 -2.59
C GLY A 21 9.73 5.27 -2.12
N ASN A 22 9.05 4.65 -1.16
CA ASN A 22 9.38 3.32 -0.65
C ASN A 22 9.23 2.23 -1.73
N ILE A 23 8.17 2.32 -2.52
CA ILE A 23 7.91 1.40 -3.65
C ILE A 23 9.02 1.54 -4.69
N SER A 24 9.40 2.77 -5.00
CA SER A 24 10.44 3.09 -5.99
C SER A 24 11.81 2.55 -5.59
N SER A 25 12.20 2.76 -4.32
CA SER A 25 13.48 2.30 -3.78
C SER A 25 13.53 0.78 -3.68
N CYS A 26 12.46 0.15 -3.16
CA CYS A 26 12.34 -1.31 -3.14
C CYS A 26 12.43 -1.90 -4.55
N GLY A 27 11.69 -1.35 -5.51
CA GLY A 27 11.72 -1.80 -6.89
C GLY A 27 13.11 -1.72 -7.50
N LYS A 28 13.84 -0.64 -7.26
CA LYS A 28 15.24 -0.50 -7.73
C LYS A 28 16.16 -1.55 -7.10
N ALA A 29 16.05 -1.77 -5.79
CA ALA A 29 16.84 -2.77 -5.10
C ALA A 29 16.56 -4.20 -5.62
N LEU A 30 15.28 -4.55 -5.85
CA LEU A 30 14.91 -5.85 -6.42
C LEU A 30 15.46 -6.04 -7.85
N MET A 31 15.46 -4.98 -8.67
CA MET A 31 16.06 -5.03 -10.01
C MET A 31 17.55 -5.34 -9.94
N GLU A 32 18.30 -4.63 -9.08
CA GLU A 32 19.75 -4.81 -8.92
C GLU A 32 20.09 -6.19 -8.36
N LEU A 33 19.40 -6.63 -7.30
CA LEU A 33 19.61 -7.95 -6.72
C LEU A 33 19.34 -9.08 -7.72
N TYR A 34 18.33 -8.92 -8.58
CA TYR A 34 18.02 -9.91 -9.61
C TYR A 34 19.04 -9.88 -10.75
N GLU A 35 19.41 -8.68 -11.22
CA GLU A 35 20.41 -8.47 -12.28
C GLU A 35 21.79 -9.03 -11.87
N TRP A 36 22.20 -8.85 -10.61
CA TRP A 36 23.44 -9.41 -10.09
C TRP A 36 23.33 -10.89 -9.71
N GLY A 37 22.15 -11.49 -9.87
CA GLY A 37 21.92 -12.91 -9.64
C GLY A 37 21.89 -13.33 -8.17
N TRP A 38 21.78 -12.38 -7.23
CA TRP A 38 21.68 -12.63 -5.79
C TRP A 38 20.33 -13.22 -5.41
N ILE A 39 19.28 -12.88 -6.17
CA ILE A 39 17.97 -13.50 -6.08
C ILE A 39 17.59 -14.14 -7.42
N LYS A 40 16.93 -15.28 -7.38
CA LYS A 40 16.45 -16.00 -8.58
C LYS A 40 14.95 -15.82 -8.85
N LYS A 41 14.24 -15.25 -7.88
CA LYS A 41 12.80 -14.98 -7.91
C LYS A 41 12.60 -13.49 -7.68
N ILE A 42 11.68 -12.89 -8.43
CA ILE A 42 11.28 -11.49 -8.24
C ILE A 42 10.01 -11.48 -7.37
N PRO A 43 10.06 -10.95 -6.14
CA PRO A 43 8.86 -10.72 -5.35
C PRO A 43 7.89 -9.78 -6.06
N ARG A 44 6.60 -10.05 -5.95
CA ARG A 44 5.57 -9.13 -6.41
C ARG A 44 5.35 -8.02 -5.39
N ILE A 45 5.12 -6.79 -5.86
CA ILE A 45 4.77 -5.68 -4.97
C ILE A 45 3.26 -5.46 -4.98
N ALA A 46 2.66 -5.34 -3.80
CA ALA A 46 1.31 -4.80 -3.64
C ALA A 46 1.38 -3.43 -2.98
N VAL A 47 0.80 -2.42 -3.63
CA VAL A 47 0.68 -1.06 -3.09
C VAL A 47 -0.75 -0.85 -2.61
N ILE A 48 -0.91 -0.48 -1.34
CA ILE A 48 -2.23 -0.34 -0.71
C ILE A 48 -2.51 1.14 -0.45
N ASN A 49 -3.35 1.77 -1.26
CA ASN A 49 -3.81 3.14 -1.03
C ASN A 49 -4.94 3.19 0.01
N SER A 50 -5.15 4.36 0.62
CA SER A 50 -6.42 4.67 1.27
C SER A 50 -7.49 4.94 0.21
N GLU A 51 -8.73 4.52 0.44
CA GLU A 51 -9.89 4.95 -0.37
C GLU A 51 -10.04 6.48 -0.44
N GLY A 52 -9.65 7.17 0.63
CA GLY A 52 -9.63 8.63 0.68
C GLY A 52 -8.47 9.28 -0.07
N ALA A 53 -7.49 8.50 -0.55
CA ALA A 53 -6.31 8.99 -1.28
C ALA A 53 -5.86 7.95 -2.33
N SER A 54 -6.75 7.65 -3.29
CA SER A 54 -6.64 6.48 -4.20
C SER A 54 -6.08 6.79 -5.59
N THR A 55 -5.36 7.89 -5.79
CA THR A 55 -4.88 8.33 -7.12
C THR A 55 -4.15 7.24 -7.90
N LEU A 56 -3.19 6.54 -7.27
CA LEU A 56 -2.47 5.48 -7.96
C LEU A 56 -3.40 4.31 -8.29
N TYR A 57 -4.29 3.91 -7.37
CA TYR A 57 -5.29 2.88 -7.62
C TYR A 57 -6.17 3.23 -8.82
N ASP A 58 -6.73 4.43 -8.86
CA ASP A 58 -7.65 4.85 -9.92
C ASP A 58 -6.93 4.86 -11.28
N LEU A 59 -5.73 5.43 -11.35
CA LEU A 59 -4.94 5.48 -12.59
C LEU A 59 -4.43 4.09 -13.02
N TYR A 60 -3.93 3.28 -12.09
CA TYR A 60 -3.32 1.98 -12.42
C TYR A 60 -4.38 0.93 -12.80
N ASN A 61 -5.58 1.00 -12.21
CA ASN A 61 -6.64 0.02 -12.48
C ASN A 61 -7.64 0.47 -13.55
N GLY A 62 -7.51 1.70 -14.07
CA GLY A 62 -8.39 2.22 -15.12
C GLY A 62 -9.71 2.80 -14.59
N GLY A 63 -9.71 3.25 -13.34
CA GLY A 63 -10.84 3.95 -12.70
C GLY A 63 -11.07 5.37 -13.24
N PHE A 64 -10.21 5.88 -14.12
CA PHE A 64 -10.37 7.16 -14.81
C PHE A 64 -10.27 6.97 -16.32
N ASP A 65 -11.27 7.45 -17.05
CA ASP A 65 -11.43 7.32 -18.51
C ASP A 65 -11.31 5.87 -19.06
N GLY A 66 -11.39 4.84 -18.20
CA GLY A 66 -11.16 3.44 -18.58
C GLY A 66 -9.70 3.11 -18.94
N GLN A 67 -8.78 4.06 -18.82
CA GLN A 67 -7.39 3.93 -19.27
C GLN A 67 -6.45 3.53 -18.14
N LYS A 68 -5.64 2.50 -18.37
CA LYS A 68 -4.69 1.97 -17.38
C LYS A 68 -3.31 2.61 -17.54
N LEU A 69 -2.89 3.36 -16.53
CA LEU A 69 -1.56 3.95 -16.48
C LEU A 69 -0.48 2.88 -16.28
N ARG A 70 0.52 2.81 -17.17
CA ARG A 70 1.60 1.81 -17.15
C ARG A 70 2.97 2.47 -17.30
N TRP A 71 4.04 1.75 -16.92
CA TRP A 71 5.41 2.24 -17.10
C TRP A 71 5.76 2.41 -18.59
N ASN A 72 5.26 1.50 -19.44
CA ASN A 72 5.35 1.60 -20.89
C ASN A 72 6.79 1.84 -21.36
N LYS A 73 7.71 0.98 -20.89
CA LYS A 73 9.14 1.02 -21.24
C LYS A 73 9.79 2.41 -21.01
N GLY A 74 9.32 3.15 -20.01
CA GLY A 74 9.85 4.48 -19.68
C GLY A 74 9.12 5.65 -20.32
N ASN A 75 8.01 5.41 -21.00
CA ASN A 75 7.14 6.45 -21.53
C ASN A 75 5.69 6.34 -21.02
N PRO A 76 5.43 6.55 -19.71
CA PRO A 76 4.06 6.58 -19.18
C PRO A 76 3.21 7.67 -19.81
N ASP A 77 1.90 7.45 -19.90
CA ASP A 77 0.94 8.45 -20.37
C ASP A 77 0.84 9.63 -19.39
N LYS A 78 1.56 10.71 -19.70
CA LYS A 78 1.58 11.94 -18.90
C LYS A 78 0.28 12.72 -19.02
N GLU A 79 -0.39 12.62 -20.17
CA GLU A 79 -1.63 13.33 -20.43
C GLU A 79 -2.77 12.77 -19.57
N LEU A 80 -2.84 11.44 -19.42
CA LEU A 80 -3.79 10.79 -18.51
C LEU A 80 -3.65 11.30 -17.07
N ILE A 81 -2.40 11.40 -16.57
CA ILE A 81 -2.13 11.93 -15.23
C ILE A 81 -2.57 13.39 -15.11
N GLN A 82 -2.24 14.21 -16.11
CA GLN A 82 -2.63 15.63 -16.12
C GLN A 82 -4.14 15.82 -16.15
N ARG A 83 -4.86 15.04 -16.98
CA ARG A 83 -6.32 15.04 -17.03
C ARG A 83 -6.94 14.63 -15.69
N TYR A 84 -6.40 13.59 -15.05
CA TYR A 84 -6.87 13.16 -13.73
C TYR A 84 -6.64 14.25 -12.66
N TYR A 85 -5.46 14.87 -12.63
CA TYR A 85 -5.17 15.96 -11.69
C TYR A 85 -6.05 17.18 -11.93
N LYS A 86 -6.26 17.55 -13.20
CA LYS A 86 -7.18 18.64 -13.54
C LYS A 86 -8.61 18.31 -13.11
N HIS A 87 -9.08 17.08 -13.35
CA HIS A 87 -10.39 16.62 -12.90
C HIS A 87 -10.54 16.75 -11.37
N MET A 88 -9.52 16.33 -10.60
CA MET A 88 -9.53 16.51 -9.14
C MET A 88 -9.59 17.98 -8.74
N ASP A 89 -8.82 18.85 -9.41
CA ASP A 89 -8.78 20.28 -9.10
C ASP A 89 -10.12 20.96 -9.43
N ASP A 90 -10.68 20.70 -10.62
CA ASP A 90 -11.96 21.24 -11.10
C ASP A 90 -13.15 20.81 -10.22
N LYS A 91 -13.11 19.57 -9.70
CA LYS A 91 -14.16 19.01 -8.83
C LYS A 91 -13.93 19.28 -7.34
N GLY A 92 -12.85 19.97 -6.97
CA GLY A 92 -12.51 20.20 -5.57
C GLY A 92 -12.21 18.92 -4.79
N ILE A 93 -11.84 17.82 -5.48
CA ILE A 93 -11.50 16.56 -4.84
C ILE A 93 -10.14 16.73 -4.15
N ARG A 94 -10.10 16.42 -2.85
CA ARG A 94 -8.90 16.47 -2.03
C ARG A 94 -8.73 15.13 -1.31
N PRO A 95 -7.49 14.64 -1.14
CA PRO A 95 -7.26 13.42 -0.40
C PRO A 95 -7.74 13.61 1.05
N LYS A 96 -8.51 12.66 1.57
CA LYS A 96 -9.08 12.73 2.92
C LYS A 96 -9.09 11.36 3.58
N THR A 97 -8.16 11.15 4.51
CA THR A 97 -8.03 9.96 5.33
C THR A 97 -7.41 10.34 6.68
N LYS A 98 -7.74 9.60 7.74
CA LYS A 98 -7.05 9.72 9.05
C LYS A 98 -5.60 9.24 8.98
N ALA A 99 -5.22 8.45 7.97
CA ALA A 99 -3.86 8.00 7.73
C ALA A 99 -3.01 9.08 7.04
N THR A 100 -2.66 10.13 7.78
CA THR A 100 -1.99 11.35 7.25
C THR A 100 -0.71 11.07 6.46
N ALA A 101 0.07 10.05 6.84
CA ALA A 101 1.30 9.67 6.13
C ALA A 101 1.10 9.24 4.67
N ILE A 102 -0.12 8.79 4.32
CA ILE A 102 -0.49 8.37 2.95
C ILE A 102 -1.64 9.21 2.37
N GLN A 103 -2.00 10.34 2.99
CA GLN A 103 -3.00 11.29 2.51
C GLN A 103 -2.47 12.12 1.33
N ILE A 104 -2.17 11.46 0.21
CA ILE A 104 -1.45 12.04 -0.92
C ILE A 104 -2.30 11.93 -2.19
N GLY A 105 -2.74 13.07 -2.71
CA GLY A 105 -3.55 13.15 -3.93
C GLY A 105 -2.73 13.17 -5.22
N LYS A 106 -1.50 13.67 -5.20
CA LYS A 106 -0.61 13.76 -6.38
C LYS A 106 0.74 13.11 -6.03
N PRO A 107 0.91 11.79 -6.19
CA PRO A 107 2.11 11.08 -5.76
C PRO A 107 3.37 11.56 -6.49
N ALA A 108 4.36 12.07 -5.74
CA ALA A 108 5.57 12.67 -6.31
C ALA A 108 6.45 11.68 -7.11
N ASN A 109 6.41 10.38 -6.76
CA ASN A 109 7.24 9.36 -7.40
C ASN A 109 6.44 8.40 -8.30
N ILE A 110 5.32 8.84 -8.88
CA ILE A 110 4.42 7.97 -9.65
C ILE A 110 5.14 7.20 -10.77
N PHE A 111 6.02 7.83 -11.55
CA PHE A 111 6.75 7.15 -12.62
C PHE A 111 7.71 6.08 -12.12
N LYS A 112 8.45 6.35 -11.04
CA LYS A 112 9.36 5.38 -10.44
C LYS A 112 8.59 4.23 -9.80
N GLY A 113 7.42 4.52 -9.22
CA GLY A 113 6.48 3.51 -8.73
C GLY A 113 5.94 2.60 -9.83
N LEU A 114 5.56 3.17 -10.99
CA LEU A 114 5.12 2.38 -12.16
C LEU A 114 6.22 1.45 -12.66
N ARG A 115 7.47 1.91 -12.72
CA ARG A 115 8.62 1.07 -13.09
C ARG A 115 8.77 -0.12 -12.14
N ALA A 116 8.64 0.11 -10.83
CA ALA A 116 8.69 -0.95 -9.82
C ALA A 116 7.54 -1.95 -9.99
N LEU A 117 6.32 -1.45 -10.20
CA LEU A 117 5.13 -2.30 -10.45
C LEU A 117 5.27 -3.12 -11.72
N GLU A 118 5.75 -2.56 -12.83
CA GLU A 118 5.94 -3.31 -14.08
C GLU A 118 6.98 -4.43 -13.90
N PHE A 119 8.14 -4.13 -13.32
CA PHE A 119 9.20 -5.12 -13.11
C PHE A 119 8.77 -6.26 -12.17
N THR A 120 7.98 -5.96 -11.14
CA THR A 120 7.57 -6.94 -10.13
C THR A 120 6.24 -7.62 -10.46
N ASN A 121 5.63 -7.36 -11.63
CA ASN A 121 4.26 -7.75 -11.92
C ASN A 121 3.30 -7.39 -10.75
N GLY A 122 3.51 -6.19 -10.22
CA GLY A 122 2.87 -5.69 -9.03
C GLY A 122 1.44 -5.21 -9.27
N ILE A 123 0.73 -5.02 -8.16
CA ILE A 123 -0.67 -4.61 -8.14
C ILE A 123 -0.85 -3.39 -7.26
N VAL A 124 -1.99 -2.72 -7.45
CA VAL A 124 -2.43 -1.62 -6.61
C VAL A 124 -3.84 -1.92 -6.13
N GLU A 125 -4.03 -1.85 -4.82
CA GLU A 125 -5.31 -2.06 -4.14
C GLU A 125 -5.59 -0.86 -3.24
N LYS A 126 -6.85 -0.71 -2.79
CA LYS A 126 -7.21 0.28 -1.78
C LYS A 126 -8.01 -0.31 -0.63
N VAL A 127 -7.89 0.31 0.53
CA VAL A 127 -8.61 -0.05 1.76
C VAL A 127 -9.21 1.19 2.42
N SER A 128 -10.32 1.00 3.12
CA SER A 128 -10.98 2.07 3.87
C SER A 128 -10.20 2.44 5.13
N ASP A 129 -10.53 3.59 5.71
CA ASP A 129 -9.99 3.99 7.02
C ASP A 129 -10.34 2.98 8.12
N ALA A 130 -11.54 2.38 8.08
CA ALA A 130 -11.94 1.35 9.03
C ALA A 130 -11.08 0.08 8.88
N GLU A 131 -10.80 -0.33 7.65
CA GLU A 131 -9.92 -1.49 7.37
C GLU A 131 -8.47 -1.23 7.80
N MET A 132 -7.95 -0.02 7.61
CA MET A 132 -6.62 0.35 8.11
C MET A 132 -6.55 0.35 9.64
N LEU A 133 -7.61 0.80 10.32
CA LEU A 133 -7.70 0.74 11.78
C LEU A 133 -7.78 -0.70 12.29
N ASP A 134 -8.53 -1.58 11.61
CA ASP A 134 -8.50 -3.03 11.87
C ASP A 134 -7.08 -3.57 11.72
N GLY A 135 -6.39 -3.19 10.64
CA GLY A 135 -5.01 -3.57 10.35
C GLY A 135 -4.01 -3.08 11.40
N MET A 136 -4.16 -1.84 11.87
CA MET A 136 -3.37 -1.29 12.97
C MET A 136 -3.61 -2.07 14.26
N SER A 137 -4.87 -2.36 14.57
CA SER A 137 -5.27 -3.00 15.82
C SER A 137 -4.80 -4.44 15.89
N ILE A 138 -4.89 -5.20 14.79
CA ILE A 138 -4.38 -6.58 14.78
C ILE A 138 -2.85 -6.62 14.98
N VAL A 139 -2.10 -5.65 14.48
CA VAL A 139 -0.65 -5.51 14.76
C VAL A 139 -0.43 -5.25 16.26
N GLY A 140 -1.20 -4.32 16.83
CA GLY A 140 -1.25 -4.02 18.27
C GLY A 140 -1.48 -5.25 19.14
N LEU A 141 -2.49 -6.05 18.80
CA LEU A 141 -2.85 -7.27 19.53
C LEU A 141 -1.79 -8.37 19.46
N ASN A 142 -0.88 -8.30 18.48
CA ASN A 142 0.26 -9.20 18.36
C ASN A 142 1.54 -8.63 18.99
N GLY A 143 1.44 -7.57 19.81
CA GLY A 143 2.54 -7.03 20.60
C GLY A 143 3.42 -6.01 19.88
N PHE A 144 3.00 -5.53 18.71
CA PHE A 144 3.75 -4.53 17.93
C PHE A 144 2.95 -3.24 17.80
N ASP A 145 3.65 -2.11 17.74
CA ASP A 145 3.03 -0.80 17.51
C ASP A 145 3.20 -0.37 16.05
N CYS A 146 2.17 0.25 15.47
CA CYS A 146 2.26 0.90 14.17
C CYS A 146 1.25 2.03 14.00
N GLU A 147 1.57 3.00 13.15
CA GLU A 147 0.61 4.04 12.75
C GLU A 147 -0.51 3.48 11.86
N MET A 148 -1.62 4.22 11.76
CA MET A 148 -2.77 3.83 10.93
C MET A 148 -2.41 3.57 9.46
N ALA A 149 -1.47 4.34 8.88
CA ALA A 149 -1.00 4.10 7.51
C ALA A 149 -0.31 2.73 7.36
N SER A 150 0.43 2.29 8.38
CA SER A 150 1.05 0.95 8.40
C SER A 150 0.00 -0.16 8.48
N GLY A 151 -1.15 0.12 9.10
CA GLY A 151 -2.32 -0.76 9.10
C GLY A 151 -2.87 -1.07 7.70
N ALA A 152 -2.53 -0.28 6.67
CA ALA A 152 -2.87 -0.59 5.28
C ALA A 152 -2.24 -1.92 4.79
N SER A 153 -1.05 -2.29 5.27
CA SER A 153 -0.39 -3.53 4.87
C SER A 153 -1.18 -4.78 5.28
N PRO A 154 -1.46 -5.05 6.57
CA PRO A 154 -2.27 -6.20 6.97
C PRO A 154 -3.71 -6.15 6.41
N ALA A 155 -4.31 -4.96 6.30
CA ALA A 155 -5.62 -4.80 5.67
C ALA A 155 -5.62 -5.21 4.19
N GLY A 156 -4.60 -4.77 3.44
CA GLY A 156 -4.39 -5.11 2.04
C GLY A 156 -4.11 -6.60 1.86
N VAL A 157 -3.27 -7.20 2.72
CA VAL A 157 -3.03 -8.65 2.71
C VAL A 157 -4.34 -9.42 2.87
N ARG A 158 -5.15 -9.10 3.90
CA ARG A 158 -6.46 -9.73 4.11
C ARG A 158 -7.32 -9.67 2.85
N LYS A 159 -7.47 -8.48 2.28
CA LYS A 159 -8.30 -8.23 1.09
C LYS A 159 -7.79 -8.99 -0.15
N LEU A 160 -6.47 -9.08 -0.32
CA LEU A 160 -5.87 -9.79 -1.46
C LEU A 160 -5.91 -11.30 -1.32
N VAL A 161 -5.90 -11.83 -0.09
CA VAL A 161 -6.15 -13.25 0.19
C VAL A 161 -7.63 -13.59 -0.07
N GLU A 162 -8.56 -12.75 0.38
CA GLU A 162 -10.00 -12.90 0.11
C GLU A 162 -10.32 -12.88 -1.40
N LYS A 163 -9.55 -12.11 -2.18
CA LYS A 163 -9.62 -12.08 -3.65
C LYS A 163 -8.87 -13.22 -4.35
N GLU A 164 -8.27 -14.13 -3.59
CA GLU A 164 -7.42 -15.23 -4.08
C GLU A 164 -6.23 -14.77 -4.95
N ILE A 165 -5.80 -13.50 -4.80
CA ILE A 165 -4.63 -12.96 -5.50
C ILE A 165 -3.34 -13.36 -4.76
N ILE A 166 -3.35 -13.24 -3.43
CA ILE A 166 -2.33 -13.84 -2.55
C ILE A 166 -2.83 -15.24 -2.18
N LYS A 167 -1.99 -16.26 -2.38
CA LYS A 167 -2.31 -17.65 -2.05
C LYS A 167 -2.04 -17.94 -0.57
N LYS A 168 -2.67 -18.99 -0.03
CA LYS A 168 -2.55 -19.34 1.40
C LYS A 168 -1.14 -19.78 1.80
N ASP A 169 -0.37 -20.26 0.84
CA ASP A 169 1.01 -20.71 0.94
C ASP A 169 2.04 -19.66 0.49
N ASP A 170 1.60 -18.49 0.01
CA ASP A 170 2.50 -17.39 -0.34
C ASP A 170 3.21 -16.86 0.91
N VAL A 171 4.52 -16.64 0.79
CA VAL A 171 5.30 -15.92 1.81
C VAL A 171 5.12 -14.42 1.57
N VAL A 172 4.55 -13.73 2.55
CA VAL A 172 4.23 -12.30 2.46
C VAL A 172 5.02 -11.49 3.47
N VAL A 173 5.64 -10.41 3.02
CA VAL A 173 6.29 -9.41 3.89
C VAL A 173 5.47 -8.12 3.85
N GLY A 174 4.78 -7.82 4.96
CA GLY A 174 4.07 -6.55 5.15
C GLY A 174 4.99 -5.48 5.74
N ILE A 175 5.02 -4.31 5.12
CA ILE A 175 5.87 -3.20 5.57
C ILE A 175 5.07 -2.27 6.48
N LEU A 176 5.57 -2.07 7.70
CA LEU A 176 5.09 -1.08 8.66
C LEU A 176 6.04 0.12 8.58
N THR A 177 5.55 1.26 8.09
CA THR A 177 6.37 2.44 7.76
C THR A 177 6.67 3.35 8.93
N GLY A 178 5.91 3.22 10.02
CA GLY A 178 6.03 4.11 11.16
C GLY A 178 5.32 3.58 12.41
N ARG A 179 5.80 4.07 13.56
CA ARG A 179 5.18 3.86 14.87
C ARG A 179 3.96 4.76 15.06
N GLN A 180 3.07 4.40 15.98
CA GLN A 180 1.93 5.24 16.32
C GLN A 180 2.39 6.57 16.91
N LYS A 181 1.75 7.65 16.45
CA LYS A 181 1.99 9.02 16.94
C LYS A 181 0.81 9.58 17.71
N ASP A 182 -0.37 9.02 17.49
CA ASP A 182 -1.61 9.41 18.14
C ASP A 182 -2.09 8.27 19.05
N SER A 183 -1.90 8.44 20.36
CA SER A 183 -2.34 7.46 21.36
C SER A 183 -3.86 7.42 21.54
N GLY A 184 -4.58 8.45 21.08
CA GLY A 184 -6.04 8.46 21.08
C GLY A 184 -6.64 7.48 20.08
N LEU A 185 -6.00 7.28 18.92
CA LEU A 185 -6.52 6.39 17.87
C LEU A 185 -6.77 4.94 18.34
N PRO A 186 -5.82 4.25 19.01
CA PRO A 186 -6.08 2.91 19.55
C PRO A 186 -7.14 2.91 20.66
N VAL A 187 -7.14 3.92 21.53
CA VAL A 187 -8.12 4.05 22.62
C VAL A 187 -9.54 4.18 22.06
N ASP A 188 -9.75 5.12 21.14
CA ASP A 188 -11.03 5.34 20.46
C ASP A 188 -11.46 4.10 19.67
N TYR A 189 -10.51 3.40 19.03
CA TYR A 189 -10.81 2.16 18.32
C TYR A 189 -11.35 1.08 19.26
N HIS A 190 -10.68 0.79 20.38
CA HIS A 190 -11.10 -0.27 21.30
C HIS A 190 -12.34 0.10 22.12
N ASN A 191 -12.64 1.39 22.30
CA ASN A 191 -13.87 1.86 22.96
C ASN A 191 -15.13 1.71 22.10
N ASN A 192 -15.01 1.53 20.78
CA ASN A 192 -16.16 1.28 19.92
C ASN A 192 -16.35 -0.24 19.70
N PRO A 193 -17.35 -0.87 20.35
CA PRO A 193 -17.57 -2.32 20.26
C PRO A 193 -18.01 -2.79 18.87
N ALA A 194 -18.39 -1.88 17.97
CA ALA A 194 -18.69 -2.23 16.58
C ALA A 194 -17.42 -2.50 15.73
N ASN A 195 -16.23 -2.13 16.22
CA ASN A 195 -14.98 -2.39 15.52
C ASN A 195 -14.59 -3.87 15.63
N ARG A 196 -14.04 -4.41 14.54
CA ARG A 196 -13.80 -5.85 14.36
C ARG A 196 -12.93 -6.48 15.45
N PHE A 197 -11.93 -5.73 15.93
CA PHE A 197 -10.96 -6.19 16.93
C PHE A 197 -11.02 -5.37 18.22
N ALA A 198 -12.18 -4.76 18.52
CA ALA A 198 -12.36 -3.98 19.75
C ALA A 198 -12.12 -4.84 21.00
N ILE A 199 -11.45 -4.26 21.99
CA ILE A 199 -11.29 -4.84 23.34
C ILE A 199 -11.66 -3.73 24.32
N PRO A 200 -12.96 -3.50 24.55
CA PRO A 200 -13.40 -2.42 25.42
C PRO A 200 -12.83 -2.58 26.84
N PRO A 201 -12.50 -1.49 27.54
CA PRO A 201 -12.11 -1.54 28.95
C PRO A 201 -13.19 -2.27 29.75
N ARG A 202 -12.78 -3.22 30.58
CA ARG A 202 -13.69 -3.82 31.57
C ARG A 202 -13.73 -2.84 32.75
N GLY A 203 -14.94 -2.32 33.03
CA GLY A 203 -15.20 -1.53 34.23
C GLY A 203 -15.10 -2.35 35.51
#